data_AF-A0A1I7VE68-F1
#
_entry.id   AF-A0A1I7VE68-F1
#
_cell.length_a   1.000
_cell.length_b   1.000
_cell.length_c   1.000
_cell.angle_alpha   90.00
_cell.angle_beta   90.00
_cell.angle_gamma   90.00
#
_symmetry.space_group_name_H-M   'P 1'
#
loop_
_entity.id
_entity.type
_entity.pdbx_description
1 polymer ?
#
loop_
_entity_poly.entity_id
_entity_poly.type
_entity_poly.pdbx_seq_one_letter_code
_entity_poly.pdbx_strand_id
1 'polypeptide(L)'
;MFLCMVSVRLAAHLEIDTGIGNMDRSNNFRTNFVGRMVGDKAECSRFQIEEQILREDSDVDLTKLAQFAFKHYVPKIHRVPIWKLLLRVSSTAPEVRKDITEHRMQEAEVLLSSLRTMRLNTERSDNGKELDVEYHPTAVDIVRMIQLGNETTITHSSHHAMEMDFQAQLAIAKQMSMICESNWVDIYWLTKVFDELLSHIFTQKILTEVVDNLKNQLVKAYAEMGNVDEHIWENMPMNFWIRCGGAVVFDHEPLLNLWDKVCSSADCGVIKLLSTVIYNYLIELKPYLPKLQINDFALGKGILSVKTQNAIIKTSIDSVLQSGRFCSKKYEI
;
A
#
# COMPACT_ATOMS: atom_id res chain seq x y z
N MET A 1 -8.12 -42.08 30.19
CA MET A 1 -9.23 -41.85 31.13
C MET A 1 -10.09 -40.75 30.52
N PHE A 2 -11.35 -41.10 30.21
CA PHE A 2 -12.42 -40.30 29.58
C PHE A 2 -12.31 -39.89 28.10
N LEU A 3 -12.75 -40.83 27.26
CA LEU A 3 -13.57 -40.61 26.06
C LEU A 3 -15.02 -40.27 26.46
N CYS A 4 -15.73 -39.54 25.59
CA CYS A 4 -17.18 -39.60 25.40
C CYS A 4 -17.49 -38.96 24.02
N MET A 5 -17.43 -39.68 22.89
CA MET A 5 -18.50 -40.48 22.27
C MET A 5 -19.92 -40.25 22.77
N VAL A 6 -20.77 -39.63 21.93
CA VAL A 6 -22.19 -39.97 21.82
C VAL A 6 -22.55 -40.09 20.34
N SER A 7 -22.79 -41.32 19.91
CA SER A 7 -23.56 -41.68 18.72
C SER A 7 -25.06 -41.55 19.02
N VAL A 8 -25.86 -41.10 18.05
CA VAL A 8 -27.26 -41.54 17.91
C VAL A 8 -27.53 -41.88 16.44
N ARG A 9 -28.16 -43.04 16.29
CA ARG A 9 -28.43 -43.81 15.06
C ARG A 9 -29.64 -43.29 14.27
N LEU A 10 -29.52 -43.46 12.95
CA LEU A 10 -30.48 -44.04 12.00
C LEU A 10 -31.98 -44.10 12.39
N ALA A 11 -32.82 -43.54 11.52
CA ALA A 11 -34.12 -44.12 11.18
C ALA A 11 -34.31 -44.01 9.66
N ALA A 12 -34.26 -45.17 8.99
CA ALA A 12 -34.66 -45.35 7.62
C ALA A 12 -36.17 -45.68 7.60
N HIS A 13 -36.93 -45.00 6.75
CA HIS A 13 -38.26 -45.46 6.35
C HIS A 13 -38.24 -45.74 4.84
N LEU A 14 -38.48 -47.01 4.52
CA LEU A 14 -38.82 -47.48 3.19
C LEU A 14 -40.23 -46.99 2.84
N GLU A 15 -40.37 -46.34 1.69
CA GLU A 15 -41.55 -46.48 0.83
C GLU A 15 -41.06 -46.85 -0.56
N ILE A 16 -41.52 -48.01 -1.01
CA ILE A 16 -41.40 -48.52 -2.37
C ILE A 16 -42.66 -48.04 -3.09
N ASP A 17 -42.50 -47.24 -4.14
CA ASP A 17 -43.56 -47.13 -5.14
C ASP A 17 -42.98 -47.04 -6.55
N THR A 18 -43.71 -47.68 -7.46
CA THR A 18 -43.24 -48.23 -8.73
C THR A 18 -43.31 -47.24 -9.90
N GLY A 19 -42.34 -47.35 -10.83
CA GLY A 19 -42.61 -47.18 -12.25
C GLY A 19 -42.16 -45.89 -12.94
N ILE A 20 -41.18 -46.08 -13.86
CA ILE A 20 -40.98 -45.37 -15.14
C ILE A 20 -40.26 -43.99 -15.08
N GLY A 21 -38.93 -44.07 -15.18
CA GLY A 21 -38.13 -43.31 -16.17
C GLY A 21 -38.00 -41.79 -16.00
N ASN A 22 -36.91 -41.34 -15.36
CA ASN A 22 -36.08 -40.28 -15.94
C ASN A 22 -34.67 -40.24 -15.31
N MET A 23 -33.68 -40.01 -16.17
CA MET A 23 -32.25 -39.91 -15.88
C MET A 23 -31.88 -38.90 -14.78
N ASP A 24 -30.87 -39.26 -13.99
CA ASP A 24 -29.90 -38.44 -13.26
C ASP A 24 -30.37 -37.11 -12.64
N ARG A 25 -30.50 -37.09 -11.32
CA ARG A 25 -30.15 -35.91 -10.51
C ARG A 25 -29.05 -36.29 -9.52
N SER A 26 -27.86 -36.46 -10.07
CA SER A 26 -26.61 -36.30 -9.32
C SER A 26 -26.67 -35.01 -8.51
N ASN A 27 -26.22 -35.10 -7.27
CA ASN A 27 -26.01 -33.99 -6.34
C ASN A 27 -25.28 -32.84 -7.04
N ASN A 28 -26.03 -31.85 -7.50
CA ASN A 28 -25.49 -30.63 -8.06
C ASN A 28 -24.89 -29.80 -6.93
N PHE A 29 -23.58 -29.94 -6.72
CA PHE A 29 -22.75 -29.00 -5.94
C PHE A 29 -23.05 -27.55 -6.33
N ARG A 30 -23.35 -27.29 -7.61
CA ARG A 30 -23.76 -25.99 -8.14
C ARG A 30 -25.03 -25.42 -7.50
N THR A 31 -26.02 -26.23 -7.14
CA THR A 31 -27.31 -25.71 -6.64
C THR A 31 -27.25 -25.36 -5.15
N ASN A 32 -26.48 -26.11 -4.35
CA ASN A 32 -26.24 -25.79 -2.94
C ASN A 32 -25.26 -24.62 -2.75
N PHE A 33 -24.35 -24.39 -3.71
CA PHE A 33 -23.41 -23.25 -3.66
C PHE A 33 -24.11 -21.93 -4.06
N VAL A 34 -24.96 -21.96 -5.09
CA VAL A 34 -25.74 -20.79 -5.51
C VAL A 34 -26.73 -20.37 -4.42
N GLY A 35 -27.35 -21.30 -3.69
CA GLY A 35 -28.27 -20.97 -2.59
C GLY A 35 -27.64 -20.20 -1.41
N ARG A 36 -26.34 -20.40 -1.13
CA ARG A 36 -25.59 -19.63 -0.12
C ARG A 36 -25.04 -18.30 -0.66
N MET A 37 -24.77 -18.21 -1.96
CA MET A 37 -24.19 -17.02 -2.62
C MET A 37 -25.21 -15.93 -3.00
N VAL A 38 -26.51 -16.18 -2.89
CA VAL A 38 -27.56 -15.21 -3.26
C VAL A 38 -27.71 -14.09 -2.20
N GLY A 39 -26.97 -14.14 -1.09
CA GLY A 39 -26.95 -13.09 -0.07
C GLY A 39 -25.97 -11.93 -0.33
N ASP A 40 -24.89 -12.14 -1.08
CA ASP A 40 -23.81 -11.15 -1.15
C ASP A 40 -23.14 -11.06 -2.54
N LYS A 41 -23.74 -10.27 -3.43
CA LYS A 41 -23.22 -9.99 -4.78
C LYS A 41 -21.77 -9.46 -4.77
N ALA A 42 -21.34 -8.83 -3.68
CA ALA A 42 -20.00 -8.26 -3.54
C ALA A 42 -18.93 -9.33 -3.26
N GLU A 43 -19.29 -10.39 -2.54
CA GLU A 43 -18.37 -11.48 -2.19
C GLU A 43 -18.10 -12.37 -3.42
N CYS A 44 -19.12 -12.63 -4.24
CA CYS A 44 -18.98 -13.39 -5.48
C CYS A 44 -18.11 -12.66 -6.54
N SER A 45 -18.25 -11.32 -6.67
CA SER A 45 -17.38 -10.53 -7.54
C SER A 45 -15.92 -10.47 -7.06
N ARG A 46 -15.70 -10.49 -5.74
CA ARG A 46 -14.37 -10.46 -5.14
C ARG A 46 -13.58 -11.73 -5.42
N PHE A 47 -14.19 -12.91 -5.19
CA PHE A 47 -13.55 -14.19 -5.48
C PHE A 47 -13.26 -14.40 -6.97
N GLN A 48 -14.18 -13.99 -7.85
CA GLN A 48 -13.94 -14.08 -9.30
C GLN A 48 -12.80 -13.19 -9.77
N ILE A 49 -12.65 -11.99 -9.19
CA ILE A 49 -11.57 -11.06 -9.57
C ILE A 49 -10.24 -11.53 -9.00
N GLU A 50 -10.18 -11.96 -7.73
CA GLU A 50 -8.95 -12.46 -7.11
C GLU A 50 -8.42 -13.72 -7.83
N GLU A 51 -9.29 -14.66 -8.20
CA GLU A 51 -8.89 -15.91 -8.88
C GLU A 51 -8.60 -15.72 -10.39
N GLN A 52 -9.27 -14.78 -11.07
CA GLN A 52 -9.04 -14.57 -12.51
C GLN A 52 -7.87 -13.62 -12.78
N ILE A 53 -7.57 -12.67 -11.88
CA ILE A 53 -6.51 -11.68 -12.09
C ILE A 53 -5.15 -12.16 -11.62
N LEU A 54 -5.08 -13.03 -10.61
CA LEU A 54 -3.79 -13.49 -10.06
C LEU A 54 -3.40 -14.89 -10.53
N ARG A 55 -4.04 -15.41 -11.60
CA ARG A 55 -3.61 -16.65 -12.24
C ARG A 55 -2.25 -16.44 -12.92
N GLU A 56 -1.34 -17.37 -12.66
CA GLU A 56 0.01 -17.34 -13.23
C GLU A 56 0.00 -17.45 -14.75
N ASP A 57 -1.03 -18.07 -15.34
CA ASP A 57 -1.09 -18.42 -16.76
C ASP A 57 -1.99 -17.52 -17.63
N SER A 58 -2.53 -16.42 -17.08
CA SER A 58 -3.47 -15.57 -17.82
C SER A 58 -3.09 -14.10 -17.79
N ASP A 59 -3.34 -13.40 -18.90
CA ASP A 59 -3.19 -11.95 -18.98
C ASP A 59 -4.01 -11.22 -17.92
N VAL A 60 -3.39 -10.16 -17.37
CA VAL A 60 -4.04 -9.30 -16.38
C VAL A 60 -4.55 -8.00 -17.01
N ASP A 61 -5.85 -7.77 -16.89
CA ASP A 61 -6.47 -6.48 -17.20
C ASP A 61 -6.19 -5.48 -16.06
N LEU A 62 -5.16 -4.64 -16.23
CA LEU A 62 -4.77 -3.63 -15.22
C LEU A 62 -5.89 -2.63 -14.92
N THR A 63 -6.75 -2.33 -15.89
CA THR A 63 -7.85 -1.39 -15.67
C THR A 63 -8.88 -2.00 -14.72
N LYS A 64 -9.25 -3.27 -14.92
CA LYS A 64 -10.13 -3.98 -13.98
C LYS A 64 -9.48 -4.17 -12.62
N LEU A 65 -8.18 -4.49 -12.58
CA LEU A 65 -7.44 -4.64 -11.33
C LEU A 65 -7.39 -3.33 -10.54
N ALA A 66 -7.10 -2.22 -11.21
CA ALA A 66 -7.11 -0.91 -10.59
C ALA A 66 -8.52 -0.55 -10.09
N GLN A 67 -9.56 -0.76 -10.90
CA GLN A 67 -10.94 -0.52 -10.46
C GLN A 67 -11.33 -1.37 -9.23
N PHE A 68 -10.86 -2.61 -9.16
CA PHE A 68 -11.08 -3.47 -8.01
C PHE A 68 -10.37 -2.93 -6.77
N ALA A 69 -9.05 -2.71 -6.84
CA ALA A 69 -8.24 -2.20 -5.74
C ALA A 69 -8.73 -0.81 -5.28
N PHE A 70 -9.30 -0.03 -6.19
CA PHE A 70 -9.89 1.27 -5.92
C PHE A 70 -11.24 1.19 -5.19
N LYS A 71 -12.13 0.26 -5.56
CA LYS A 71 -13.47 0.13 -4.97
C LYS A 71 -13.52 -0.73 -3.71
N HIS A 72 -12.66 -1.73 -3.63
CA HIS A 72 -12.74 -2.78 -2.62
C HIS A 72 -11.52 -2.79 -1.70
N TYR A 73 -11.63 -3.52 -0.60
CA TYR A 73 -10.50 -3.81 0.27
C TYR A 73 -9.67 -4.93 -0.36
N VAL A 74 -8.35 -4.74 -0.44
CA VAL A 74 -7.43 -5.75 -0.98
C VAL A 74 -6.97 -6.66 0.17
N PRO A 75 -7.19 -7.99 0.09
CA PRO A 75 -6.63 -8.91 1.08
C PRO A 75 -5.12 -8.79 1.18
N LYS A 76 -4.59 -8.89 2.41
CA LYS A 76 -3.14 -8.78 2.69
C LYS A 76 -2.28 -9.67 1.78
N ILE A 77 -2.68 -10.93 1.59
CA ILE A 77 -1.97 -11.91 0.76
C ILE A 77 -1.86 -11.50 -0.73
N HIS A 78 -2.74 -10.62 -1.21
CA HIS A 78 -2.77 -10.19 -2.60
C HIS A 78 -2.17 -8.80 -2.83
N ARG A 79 -1.85 -8.04 -1.77
CA ARG A 79 -1.33 -6.67 -1.90
C ARG A 79 -0.04 -6.62 -2.72
N VAL A 80 0.97 -7.40 -2.35
CA VAL A 80 2.27 -7.39 -3.04
C VAL A 80 2.13 -7.78 -4.52
N PRO A 81 1.49 -8.91 -4.90
CA PRO A 81 1.24 -9.23 -6.30
C PRO A 81 0.49 -8.13 -7.08
N ILE A 82 -0.57 -7.57 -6.49
CA ILE A 82 -1.37 -6.53 -7.14
C ILE A 82 -0.55 -5.25 -7.32
N TRP A 83 0.19 -4.82 -6.30
CA TRP A 83 1.01 -3.61 -6.38
C TRP A 83 2.14 -3.78 -7.39
N LYS A 84 2.77 -4.95 -7.47
CA LYS A 84 3.77 -5.24 -8.51
C LYS A 84 3.21 -5.05 -9.92
N LEU A 85 1.95 -5.43 -10.16
CA LEU A 85 1.29 -5.21 -11.45
C LEU A 85 0.89 -3.75 -11.66
N LEU A 86 0.23 -3.12 -10.69
CA LEU A 86 -0.25 -1.74 -10.80
C LEU A 86 0.88 -0.72 -10.93
N LEU A 87 2.01 -0.98 -10.28
CA LEU A 87 3.23 -0.17 -10.31
C LEU A 87 4.23 -0.62 -11.38
N ARG A 88 3.87 -1.59 -12.25
CA ARG A 88 4.68 -2.08 -13.38
C ARG A 88 6.06 -2.65 -12.99
N VAL A 89 6.17 -3.22 -11.78
CA VAL A 89 7.31 -4.05 -11.39
C VAL A 89 7.25 -5.41 -12.12
N SER A 90 6.04 -5.93 -12.31
CA SER A 90 5.75 -7.16 -13.06
C SER A 90 4.93 -6.86 -14.31
N SER A 91 5.01 -7.75 -15.30
CA SER A 91 4.16 -7.72 -16.49
C SER A 91 2.79 -8.34 -16.25
N THR A 92 1.80 -7.85 -16.99
CA THR A 92 0.47 -8.45 -17.11
C THR A 92 0.50 -9.76 -17.90
N ALA A 93 1.42 -9.86 -18.85
CA ALA A 93 1.55 -10.98 -19.77
C ALA A 93 2.33 -12.12 -19.09
N PRO A 94 1.72 -13.30 -18.90
CA PRO A 94 2.30 -14.42 -18.13
C PRO A 94 3.63 -14.90 -18.70
N GLU A 95 3.78 -14.91 -20.02
CA GLU A 95 4.93 -15.45 -20.74
C GLU A 95 6.25 -14.72 -20.43
N VAL A 96 6.20 -13.43 -20.08
CA VAL A 96 7.40 -12.61 -19.78
C VAL A 96 7.58 -12.34 -18.28
N ARG A 97 6.64 -12.74 -17.41
CA ARG A 97 6.74 -12.44 -15.96
C ARG A 97 7.98 -13.05 -15.32
N LYS A 98 8.33 -14.27 -15.73
CA LYS A 98 9.50 -14.97 -15.21
C LYS A 98 10.79 -14.23 -15.60
N ASP A 99 10.93 -13.91 -16.87
CA ASP A 99 12.10 -13.18 -17.40
C ASP A 99 12.26 -11.81 -16.73
N ILE A 100 11.15 -11.06 -16.57
CA ILE A 100 11.17 -9.79 -15.84
C ILE A 100 11.59 -10.00 -14.39
N THR A 101 11.07 -11.02 -13.71
CA THR A 101 11.45 -11.31 -12.32
C THR A 101 12.94 -11.61 -12.20
N GLU A 102 13.49 -12.40 -13.13
CA GLU A 102 14.92 -12.71 -13.18
C GLU A 102 15.78 -11.47 -13.44
N HIS A 103 15.42 -10.64 -14.42
CA HIS A 103 16.14 -9.39 -14.69
C HIS A 103 16.08 -8.40 -13.51
N ARG A 104 14.93 -8.29 -12.86
CA ARG A 104 14.73 -7.42 -11.68
C ARG A 104 15.55 -7.89 -10.48
N MET A 105 15.70 -9.21 -10.31
CA MET A 105 16.57 -9.80 -9.28
C MET A 105 18.04 -9.47 -9.58
N GLN A 106 18.50 -9.71 -10.82
CA GLN A 106 19.87 -9.43 -11.24
C GLN A 106 20.24 -7.95 -11.06
N GLU A 107 19.37 -7.03 -11.48
CA GLU A 107 19.60 -5.58 -11.32
C GLU A 107 19.75 -5.20 -9.84
N ALA A 108 18.86 -5.70 -8.98
CA ALA A 108 18.90 -5.42 -7.55
C ALA A 108 20.15 -6.02 -6.87
N GLU A 109 20.58 -7.21 -7.28
CA GLU A 109 21.80 -7.87 -6.80
C GLU A 109 23.07 -7.09 -7.16
N VAL A 110 23.14 -6.56 -8.38
CA VAL A 110 24.27 -5.71 -8.82
C VAL A 110 24.39 -4.47 -7.95
N LEU A 111 23.27 -3.80 -7.64
CA LEU A 111 23.25 -2.62 -6.78
C LEU A 111 23.65 -2.95 -5.33
N LEU A 112 23.16 -4.06 -4.78
CA LEU A 112 23.51 -4.49 -3.44
C LEU A 112 25.00 -4.86 -3.34
N SER A 113 25.52 -5.59 -4.33
CA SER A 113 26.94 -5.94 -4.43
C SER A 113 27.83 -4.70 -4.53
N SER A 114 27.41 -3.72 -5.33
CA SER A 114 28.10 -2.44 -5.47
C SER A 114 28.13 -1.67 -4.16
N LEU A 115 27.01 -1.57 -3.45
CA LEU A 115 26.91 -0.91 -2.14
C LEU A 115 27.84 -1.59 -1.11
N ARG A 116 27.86 -2.92 -1.05
CA ARG A 116 28.73 -3.67 -0.15
C ARG A 116 30.21 -3.44 -0.47
N THR A 117 30.57 -3.45 -1.75
CA THR A 117 31.96 -3.21 -2.19
C THR A 117 32.41 -1.79 -1.83
N MET A 118 31.55 -0.78 -2.02
CA MET A 118 31.86 0.60 -1.62
C MET A 118 32.08 0.74 -0.11
N ARG A 119 31.27 0.07 0.73
CA ARG A 119 31.47 0.05 2.18
C ARG A 119 32.76 -0.61 2.59
N LEU A 120 33.09 -1.77 1.98
CA LEU A 120 34.34 -2.46 2.25
C LEU A 120 35.56 -1.61 1.90
N ASN A 121 35.50 -0.80 0.85
CA ASN A 121 36.61 0.09 0.51
C ASN A 121 36.77 1.23 1.53
N THR A 122 35.67 1.66 2.16
CA THR A 122 35.69 2.62 3.28
C THR A 122 36.19 1.97 4.58
N GLU A 123 35.78 0.74 4.88
CA GLU A 123 36.09 0.01 6.12
C GLU A 123 37.44 -0.73 6.08
N ARG A 124 37.97 -1.10 4.90
CA ARG A 124 39.33 -1.64 4.74
C ARG A 124 40.42 -0.65 5.12
N SER A 125 40.07 0.63 5.30
CA SER A 125 40.96 1.59 5.96
C SER A 125 41.10 1.34 7.47
N ASP A 126 40.25 0.51 8.10
CA ASP A 126 40.18 0.40 9.57
C ASP A 126 39.83 -0.98 10.18
N ASN A 127 39.69 -2.07 9.41
CA ASN A 127 39.99 -3.48 9.78
C ASN A 127 39.20 -4.47 8.90
N GLY A 128 39.90 -5.44 8.31
CA GLY A 128 39.35 -6.42 7.36
C GLY A 128 38.40 -7.44 7.99
N LYS A 129 37.09 -7.21 7.90
CA LYS A 129 36.05 -8.24 8.13
C LYS A 129 35.59 -8.84 6.81
N GLU A 130 35.51 -10.17 6.76
CA GLU A 130 34.93 -10.92 5.65
C GLU A 130 33.41 -10.72 5.56
N LEU A 131 32.88 -10.78 4.34
CA LEU A 131 31.47 -10.62 4.04
C LEU A 131 30.67 -11.83 4.54
N ASP A 132 29.61 -11.57 5.30
CA ASP A 132 28.61 -12.59 5.60
C ASP A 132 27.83 -12.95 4.31
N VAL A 133 27.73 -14.25 4.02
CA VAL A 133 27.13 -14.77 2.78
C VAL A 133 25.60 -14.60 2.80
N GLU A 134 24.99 -14.45 3.98
CA GLU A 134 23.55 -14.33 4.20
C GLU A 134 23.12 -12.91 4.63
N TYR A 135 23.64 -11.89 3.96
CA TYR A 135 23.26 -10.50 4.27
C TYR A 135 21.92 -10.12 3.62
N HIS A 136 20.96 -9.75 4.45
CA HIS A 136 19.71 -9.11 4.05
C HIS A 136 19.82 -7.58 4.17
N PRO A 137 19.50 -6.81 3.11
CA PRO A 137 19.60 -5.36 3.16
C PRO A 137 18.57 -4.76 4.13
N THR A 138 19.02 -3.84 4.97
CA THR A 138 18.19 -2.99 5.81
C THR A 138 17.43 -1.96 4.97
N ALA A 139 16.40 -1.33 5.54
CA ALA A 139 15.68 -0.25 4.86
C ALA A 139 16.62 0.91 4.43
N VAL A 140 17.68 1.18 5.19
CA VAL A 140 18.68 2.19 4.81
C VAL A 140 19.47 1.74 3.58
N ASP A 141 19.84 0.46 3.50
CA ASP A 141 20.52 -0.10 2.33
C ASP A 141 19.66 -0.01 1.09
N ILE A 142 18.36 -0.32 1.21
CA ILE A 142 17.38 -0.18 0.13
C ILE A 142 17.38 1.24 -0.43
N VAL A 143 17.30 2.26 0.43
CA VAL A 143 17.33 3.66 -0.01
C VAL A 143 18.66 4.01 -0.68
N ARG A 144 19.79 3.54 -0.13
CA ARG A 144 21.10 3.76 -0.76
C ARG A 144 21.23 3.06 -2.11
N MET A 145 20.67 1.87 -2.28
CA MET A 145 20.60 1.18 -3.57
C MET A 145 19.78 1.99 -4.59
N ILE A 146 18.66 2.59 -4.18
CA ILE A 146 17.87 3.48 -5.06
C ILE A 146 18.70 4.69 -5.47
N GLN A 147 19.39 5.34 -4.53
CA GLN A 147 20.26 6.49 -4.82
C GLN A 147 21.43 6.13 -5.74
N LEU A 148 21.99 4.92 -5.62
CA LEU A 148 23.05 4.43 -6.51
C LEU A 148 22.54 4.13 -7.92
N GLY A 149 21.31 3.60 -8.04
CA GLY A 149 20.70 3.26 -9.32
C GLY A 149 20.11 4.44 -10.08
N ASN A 150 19.82 5.54 -9.39
CA ASN A 150 19.32 6.75 -10.03
C ASN A 150 20.50 7.59 -10.53
N GLU A 151 20.61 7.77 -11.85
CA GLU A 151 21.62 8.62 -12.50
C GLU A 151 21.42 10.13 -12.24
N THR A 152 20.65 10.52 -11.22
CA THR A 152 20.35 11.92 -10.91
C THR A 152 21.60 12.66 -10.46
N THR A 153 22.24 13.26 -11.46
CA THR A 153 22.85 14.60 -11.48
C THR A 153 22.61 15.36 -10.18
N ILE A 154 23.71 15.70 -9.51
CA ILE A 154 23.77 16.64 -8.39
C ILE A 154 23.35 18.03 -8.93
N THR A 155 22.07 18.23 -9.21
CA THR A 155 21.52 19.50 -9.72
C THR A 155 21.08 20.33 -8.54
N HIS A 156 22.00 21.13 -7.99
CA HIS A 156 21.76 22.31 -7.12
C HIS A 156 20.59 22.24 -6.12
N SER A 157 20.22 21.05 -5.63
CA SER A 157 19.16 20.88 -4.66
C SER A 157 19.71 21.27 -3.29
N SER A 158 18.91 22.01 -2.52
CA SER A 158 19.31 22.37 -1.16
C SER A 158 19.54 21.10 -0.34
N HIS A 159 20.52 21.11 0.56
CA HIS A 159 20.81 19.98 1.46
C HIS A 159 19.55 19.50 2.20
N HIS A 160 18.63 20.41 2.53
CA HIS A 160 17.38 20.10 3.19
C HIS A 160 16.40 19.30 2.30
N ALA A 161 16.31 19.61 1.01
CA ALA A 161 15.47 18.86 0.07
C ALA A 161 15.99 17.42 -0.10
N MET A 162 17.31 17.25 -0.22
CA MET A 162 17.94 15.93 -0.30
C MET A 162 17.69 15.08 0.95
N GLU A 163 17.76 15.70 2.14
CA GLU A 163 17.48 15.01 3.39
C GLU A 163 16.01 14.60 3.50
N MET A 164 15.08 15.48 3.13
CA MET A 164 13.65 15.16 3.12
C MET A 164 13.32 14.00 2.17
N ASP A 165 13.89 13.99 0.96
CA ASP A 165 13.70 12.89 0.01
C ASP A 165 14.26 11.58 0.56
N PHE A 166 15.46 11.60 1.15
CA PHE A 166 16.04 10.42 1.80
C PHE A 166 15.16 9.89 2.93
N GLN A 167 14.67 10.77 3.81
CA GLN A 167 13.79 10.38 4.91
C GLN A 167 12.44 9.85 4.40
N ALA A 168 11.92 10.39 3.29
CA ALA A 168 10.66 9.95 2.71
C ALA A 168 10.82 8.54 2.13
N GLN A 169 11.88 8.31 1.35
CA GLN A 169 12.25 6.99 0.85
C GLN A 169 12.46 5.99 2.00
N LEU A 170 13.14 6.41 3.07
CA LEU A 170 13.36 5.54 4.24
C LEU A 170 12.06 5.19 4.96
N ALA A 171 11.13 6.14 5.09
CA ALA A 171 9.82 5.89 5.67
C ALA A 171 9.03 4.89 4.82
N ILE A 172 9.06 5.03 3.49
CA ILE A 172 8.42 4.09 2.56
C ILE A 172 9.08 2.70 2.68
N ALA A 173 10.41 2.63 2.65
CA ALA A 173 11.18 1.38 2.72
C ALA A 173 10.87 0.58 3.99
N LYS A 174 10.72 1.27 5.14
CA LYS A 174 10.32 0.63 6.40
C LYS A 174 8.93 -0.02 6.30
N GLN A 175 7.98 0.63 5.64
CA GLN A 175 6.64 0.08 5.43
C GLN A 175 6.65 -1.07 4.43
N MET A 176 7.41 -0.95 3.33
CA MET A 176 7.58 -2.02 2.35
C MET A 176 8.25 -3.27 2.96
N SER A 177 9.21 -3.07 3.88
CA SER A 177 9.86 -4.16 4.61
C SER A 177 8.88 -4.98 5.45
N MET A 178 7.87 -4.32 6.04
CA MET A 178 6.87 -5.01 6.86
C MET A 178 5.89 -5.84 6.03
N ILE A 179 5.51 -5.40 4.82
CA ILE A 179 4.54 -6.11 3.97
C ILE A 179 5.19 -7.15 3.04
N CYS A 180 6.45 -6.95 2.63
CA CYS A 180 7.18 -7.90 1.78
C CYS A 180 8.00 -8.93 2.58
N GLU A 181 8.00 -8.80 3.91
CA GLU A 181 8.67 -9.70 4.86
C GLU A 181 10.15 -9.92 4.50
N SER A 182 10.54 -11.12 4.08
CA SER A 182 11.93 -11.47 3.75
C SER A 182 12.33 -11.22 2.28
N ASN A 183 11.38 -10.89 1.39
CA ASN A 183 11.68 -10.69 -0.02
C ASN A 183 12.25 -9.28 -0.26
N TRP A 184 13.56 -9.15 -0.05
CA TRP A 184 14.25 -7.88 -0.19
C TRP A 184 14.26 -7.30 -1.61
N VAL A 185 14.13 -8.16 -2.63
CA VAL A 185 14.02 -7.71 -4.04
C VAL A 185 12.70 -6.99 -4.23
N ASP A 186 11.60 -7.54 -3.70
CA ASP A 186 10.30 -6.87 -3.72
C ASP A 186 10.31 -5.60 -2.86
N ILE A 187 10.98 -5.59 -1.69
CA ILE A 187 11.17 -4.38 -0.87
C ILE A 187 11.84 -3.29 -1.70
N TYR A 188 12.95 -3.61 -2.38
CA TYR A 188 13.68 -2.66 -3.22
C TYR A 188 12.80 -2.10 -4.33
N TRP A 189 12.23 -2.98 -5.16
CA TRP A 189 11.46 -2.57 -6.32
C TRP A 189 10.22 -1.79 -5.96
N LEU A 190 9.43 -2.27 -5.00
CA LEU A 190 8.21 -1.57 -4.58
C LEU A 190 8.53 -0.24 -3.90
N THR A 191 9.60 -0.14 -3.11
CA THR A 191 10.03 1.15 -2.55
C THR A 191 10.38 2.13 -3.66
N LYS A 192 11.22 1.71 -4.62
CA LYS A 192 11.66 2.55 -5.74
C LYS A 192 10.49 3.09 -6.54
N VAL A 193 9.64 2.21 -7.08
CA VAL A 193 8.57 2.64 -7.99
C VAL A 193 7.44 3.36 -7.28
N PHE A 194 7.20 3.07 -5.99
CA PHE A 194 6.22 3.80 -5.19
C PHE A 194 6.71 5.22 -4.87
N ASP A 195 8.00 5.38 -4.55
CA ASP A 195 8.62 6.69 -4.38
C ASP A 195 8.63 7.50 -5.68
N GLU A 196 8.94 6.87 -6.81
CA GLU A 196 8.86 7.49 -8.14
C GLU A 196 7.44 7.95 -8.47
N LEU A 197 6.42 7.13 -8.16
CA LEU A 197 5.00 7.49 -8.31
C LEU A 197 4.68 8.76 -7.50
N LEU A 198 5.03 8.79 -6.22
CA LEU A 198 4.76 9.95 -5.37
C LEU A 198 5.55 11.18 -5.82
N SER A 199 6.82 11.03 -6.22
CA SER A 199 7.65 12.12 -6.70
C SER A 199 7.16 12.71 -8.02
N HIS A 200 6.60 11.86 -8.90
CA HIS A 200 5.98 12.29 -10.14
C HIS A 200 4.71 13.12 -9.87
N ILE A 201 3.86 12.66 -8.95
CA ILE A 201 2.59 13.32 -8.61
C ILE A 201 2.84 14.62 -7.82
N PHE A 202 3.68 14.56 -6.80
CA PHE A 202 3.96 15.64 -5.87
C PHE A 202 5.28 16.33 -6.19
N THR A 203 5.35 16.93 -7.38
CA THR A 203 6.40 17.90 -7.70
C THR A 203 6.42 19.02 -6.65
N GLN A 204 7.55 19.71 -6.48
CA GLN A 204 7.67 20.79 -5.48
C GLN A 204 6.53 21.81 -5.55
N LYS A 205 6.08 22.16 -6.76
CA LYS A 205 4.95 23.08 -6.97
C LYS A 205 3.63 22.52 -6.44
N ILE A 206 3.29 21.29 -6.83
CA ILE A 206 2.04 20.62 -6.40
C ILE A 206 2.05 20.43 -4.89
N LEU A 207 3.19 20.03 -4.33
CA LEU A 207 3.35 19.80 -2.90
C LEU A 207 3.07 21.07 -2.09
N THR A 208 3.68 22.20 -2.47
CA THR A 208 3.42 23.51 -1.85
C THR A 208 1.95 23.90 -1.96
N GLU A 209 1.34 23.77 -3.14
CA GLU A 209 -0.08 24.12 -3.35
C GLU A 209 -1.03 23.29 -2.47
N VAL A 210 -0.78 21.98 -2.36
CA VAL A 210 -1.58 21.08 -1.52
C VAL A 210 -1.46 21.46 -0.04
N VAL A 211 -0.24 21.74 0.44
CA VAL A 211 0.01 22.10 1.84
C VAL A 211 -0.56 23.47 2.18
N ASP A 212 -0.42 24.46 1.31
CA ASP A 212 -1.00 25.79 1.52
C ASP A 212 -2.54 25.72 1.56
N ASN A 213 -3.14 24.92 0.69
CA ASN A 213 -4.59 24.68 0.71
C ASN A 213 -5.02 23.97 2.00
N LEU A 214 -4.26 22.98 2.49
CA LEU A 214 -4.53 22.31 3.77
C LEU A 214 -4.47 23.30 4.94
N LYS A 215 -3.42 24.13 5.02
CA LYS A 215 -3.28 25.18 6.04
C LYS A 215 -4.50 26.11 6.04
N ASN A 216 -4.87 26.61 4.87
CA ASN A 216 -6.03 27.50 4.72
C ASN A 216 -7.35 26.86 5.18
N GLN A 217 -7.55 25.56 4.90
CA GLN A 217 -8.73 24.83 5.36
C GLN A 217 -8.71 24.60 6.87
N LEU A 218 -7.56 24.26 7.44
CA LEU A 218 -7.39 24.04 8.87
C LEU A 218 -7.58 25.33 9.67
N VAL A 219 -7.00 26.45 9.24
CA VAL A 219 -7.20 27.76 9.88
C VAL A 219 -8.69 28.10 9.93
N LYS A 220 -9.43 27.93 8.82
CA LYS A 220 -10.89 28.16 8.79
C LYS A 220 -11.64 27.23 9.75
N ALA A 221 -11.39 25.92 9.66
CA ALA A 221 -12.07 24.94 10.50
C ALA A 221 -11.81 25.16 12.00
N TYR A 222 -10.60 25.56 12.36
CA TYR A 222 -10.22 25.77 13.76
C TYR A 222 -10.62 27.15 14.30
N ALA A 223 -10.64 28.19 13.46
CA ALA A 223 -11.14 29.53 13.83
C ALA A 223 -12.61 29.48 14.25
N GLU A 224 -13.43 28.69 13.54
CA GLU A 224 -14.84 28.45 13.89
C GLU A 224 -15.02 27.74 15.24
N MET A 225 -13.99 27.05 15.72
CA MET A 225 -14.05 26.21 16.91
C MET A 225 -13.20 26.70 18.10
N GLY A 226 -12.59 27.90 18.00
CA GLY A 226 -11.87 28.61 19.07
C GLY A 226 -10.49 28.07 19.48
N ASN A 227 -9.60 29.02 19.83
CA ASN A 227 -8.42 28.92 20.70
C ASN A 227 -7.27 27.98 20.26
N VAL A 228 -6.86 28.03 18.99
CA VAL A 228 -5.60 27.41 18.52
C VAL A 228 -4.72 28.48 17.87
N ASP A 229 -3.46 28.54 18.26
CA ASP A 229 -2.46 29.41 17.63
C ASP A 229 -2.28 29.01 16.16
N GLU A 230 -2.63 29.91 15.25
CA GLU A 230 -2.56 29.68 13.80
C GLU A 230 -1.14 29.30 13.34
N HIS A 231 -0.10 29.71 14.07
CA HIS A 231 1.29 29.40 13.77
C HIS A 231 1.65 27.93 13.98
N ILE A 232 0.79 27.13 14.63
CA ILE A 232 1.05 25.69 14.80
C ILE A 232 1.17 24.96 13.45
N TRP A 233 0.45 25.44 12.43
CA TRP A 233 0.42 24.83 11.10
C TRP A 233 1.68 25.12 10.29
N GLU A 234 2.41 26.19 10.62
CA GLU A 234 3.69 26.54 9.96
C GLU A 234 4.79 25.54 10.29
N ASN A 235 4.76 24.99 11.51
CA ASN A 235 5.75 24.01 11.96
C ASN A 235 5.35 22.56 11.62
N MET A 236 4.13 22.34 11.13
CA MET A 236 3.64 20.99 10.88
C MET A 236 4.28 20.40 9.61
N PRO A 237 4.90 19.20 9.67
CA PRO A 237 5.65 18.62 8.55
C PRO A 237 4.74 17.97 7.49
N MET A 238 3.68 18.69 7.07
CA MET A 238 2.70 18.22 6.10
C MET A 238 3.31 17.94 4.72
N ASN A 239 4.30 18.74 4.31
CA ASN A 239 5.07 18.49 3.08
C ASN A 239 5.67 17.07 3.10
N PHE A 240 6.33 16.72 4.21
CA PHE A 240 6.93 15.41 4.38
C PHE A 240 5.89 14.29 4.43
N TRP A 241 4.77 14.48 5.13
CA TRP A 241 3.70 13.48 5.22
C TRP A 241 3.09 13.16 3.86
N ILE A 242 2.87 14.18 3.03
CA ILE A 242 2.36 13.98 1.66
C ILE A 242 3.44 13.32 0.80
N ARG A 243 4.70 13.79 0.87
CA ARG A 243 5.84 13.25 0.10
C ARG A 243 6.09 11.76 0.36
N CYS A 244 5.89 11.27 1.58
CA CYS A 244 6.01 9.86 1.94
C CYS A 244 4.66 9.09 1.94
N GLY A 245 3.59 9.68 1.39
CA GLY A 245 2.29 9.01 1.29
C GLY A 245 1.67 8.61 2.63
N GLY A 246 1.96 9.34 3.70
CA GLY A 246 1.47 9.09 5.05
C GLY A 246 2.25 8.03 5.84
N ALA A 247 3.40 7.55 5.34
CA ALA A 247 4.18 6.46 5.95
C ALA A 247 4.59 6.68 7.42
N VAL A 248 4.72 7.94 7.83
CA VAL A 248 5.07 8.34 9.20
C VAL A 248 3.86 8.77 10.04
N VAL A 249 2.69 8.91 9.41
CA VAL A 249 1.45 9.39 10.03
C VAL A 249 0.62 8.23 10.54
N PHE A 250 0.54 7.16 9.75
CA PHE A 250 -0.34 6.02 10.01
C PHE A 250 0.46 4.79 10.42
N ASP A 251 -0.16 3.97 11.27
CA ASP A 251 0.31 2.62 11.54
C ASP A 251 0.20 1.75 10.28
N HIS A 252 0.95 0.65 10.28
CA HIS A 252 1.16 -0.18 9.10
C HIS A 252 -0.15 -0.65 8.45
N GLU A 253 -1.04 -1.34 9.17
CA GLU A 253 -2.26 -1.89 8.57
C GLU A 253 -3.24 -0.82 8.03
N PRO A 254 -3.57 0.27 8.73
CA PRO A 254 -4.32 1.38 8.16
C PRO A 254 -3.68 1.98 6.91
N LEU A 255 -2.35 2.18 6.93
CA LEU A 255 -1.60 2.75 5.82
C LEU A 255 -1.72 1.90 4.55
N LEU A 256 -1.67 0.57 4.67
CA LEU A 256 -1.79 -0.31 3.50
C LEU A 256 -3.15 -0.13 2.79
N ASN A 257 -4.23 0.13 3.52
CA ASN A 257 -5.54 0.43 2.93
C ASN A 257 -5.55 1.73 2.12
N LEU A 258 -4.80 2.72 2.58
CA LEU A 258 -4.60 3.97 1.86
C LEU A 258 -3.75 3.72 0.61
N TRP A 259 -2.67 2.97 0.74
CA TRP A 259 -1.76 2.67 -0.37
C TRP A 259 -2.39 1.80 -1.46
N ASP A 260 -3.33 0.91 -1.12
CA ASP A 260 -4.16 0.21 -2.10
C ASP A 260 -4.85 1.19 -3.06
N LYS A 261 -5.31 2.33 -2.53
CA LYS A 261 -5.94 3.40 -3.33
C LYS A 261 -4.92 4.27 -4.05
N VAL A 262 -3.78 4.57 -3.43
CA VAL A 262 -2.69 5.33 -4.07
C VAL A 262 -2.20 4.61 -5.32
N CYS A 263 -1.97 3.29 -5.24
CA CYS A 263 -1.51 2.46 -6.35
C CYS A 263 -2.54 2.34 -7.49
N SER A 264 -3.83 2.52 -7.22
CA SER A 264 -4.92 2.26 -8.17
C SER A 264 -5.64 3.52 -8.70
N SER A 265 -5.31 4.71 -8.18
CA SER A 265 -5.94 5.97 -8.56
C SER A 265 -5.13 6.70 -9.64
N ALA A 266 -5.81 7.55 -10.41
CA ALA A 266 -5.13 8.56 -11.23
C ALA A 266 -4.47 9.63 -10.34
N ASP A 267 -3.49 10.36 -10.87
CA ASP A 267 -2.67 11.34 -10.14
C ASP A 267 -3.49 12.39 -9.38
N CYS A 268 -4.47 13.01 -10.06
CA CYS A 268 -5.39 13.97 -9.43
C CYS A 268 -6.21 13.34 -8.29
N GLY A 269 -6.44 12.04 -8.39
CA GLY A 269 -7.05 11.26 -7.33
C GLY A 269 -6.12 11.11 -6.14
N VAL A 270 -4.88 10.66 -6.36
CA VAL A 270 -3.89 10.53 -5.27
C VAL A 270 -3.73 11.83 -4.50
N ILE A 271 -3.64 12.98 -5.20
CA ILE A 271 -3.57 14.32 -4.60
C ILE A 271 -4.78 14.57 -3.69
N LYS A 272 -6.00 14.40 -4.22
CA LYS A 272 -7.22 14.65 -3.46
C LYS A 272 -7.34 13.72 -2.25
N LEU A 273 -7.02 12.44 -2.43
CA LEU A 273 -7.12 11.43 -1.38
C LEU A 273 -6.16 11.72 -0.24
N LEU A 274 -4.87 11.90 -0.52
CA LEU A 274 -3.87 12.19 0.51
C LEU A 274 -4.16 13.51 1.23
N SER A 275 -4.54 14.56 0.48
CA SER A 275 -4.97 15.83 1.09
C SER A 275 -6.16 15.63 2.04
N THR A 276 -7.20 14.89 1.61
CA THR A 276 -8.40 14.65 2.44
C THR A 276 -8.08 13.84 3.69
N VAL A 277 -7.27 12.79 3.55
CA VAL A 277 -6.88 11.91 4.66
C VAL A 277 -6.04 12.67 5.69
N ILE A 278 -5.06 13.46 5.25
CA ILE A 278 -4.22 14.25 6.15
C ILE A 278 -5.04 15.37 6.82
N TYR A 279 -5.95 16.03 6.10
CA TYR A 279 -6.87 17.00 6.69
C TYR A 279 -7.71 16.38 7.81
N ASN A 280 -8.38 15.25 7.53
CA ASN A 280 -9.22 14.58 8.52
C ASN A 280 -8.41 14.07 9.72
N TYR A 281 -7.19 13.58 9.49
CA TYR A 281 -6.26 13.22 10.57
C TYR A 281 -5.92 14.42 11.45
N LEU A 282 -5.62 15.58 10.85
CA LEU A 282 -5.33 16.81 11.57
C LEU A 282 -6.54 17.37 12.34
N ILE A 283 -7.75 17.20 11.82
CA ILE A 283 -8.99 17.55 12.56
C ILE A 283 -9.14 16.69 13.82
N GLU A 284 -8.93 15.37 13.69
CA GLU A 284 -8.99 14.43 14.83
C GLU A 284 -7.85 14.64 15.85
N LEU A 285 -6.72 15.20 15.40
CA LEU A 285 -5.60 15.53 16.29
C LEU A 285 -5.84 16.75 17.18
N LYS A 286 -6.91 17.54 16.95
CA LYS A 286 -7.22 18.77 17.70
C LYS A 286 -7.00 18.66 19.22
N PRO A 287 -7.54 17.65 19.92
CA PRO A 287 -7.45 17.58 21.39
C PRO A 287 -6.01 17.40 21.91
N TYR A 288 -5.10 16.97 21.03
CA TYR A 288 -3.72 16.64 21.36
C TYR A 288 -2.75 17.77 21.03
N LEU A 289 -3.13 18.69 20.13
CA LEU A 289 -2.26 19.77 19.63
C LEU A 289 -1.47 20.52 20.72
N PRO A 290 -2.05 20.93 21.86
CA PRO A 290 -1.31 21.68 22.89
C PRO A 290 -0.18 20.89 23.56
N LYS A 291 -0.18 19.56 23.42
CA LYS A 291 0.76 18.63 24.05
C LYS A 291 1.74 18.01 23.05
N LEU A 292 1.61 18.32 21.76
CA LEU A 292 2.46 17.73 20.73
C LEU A 292 3.83 18.40 20.70
N GLN A 293 4.86 17.57 20.78
CA GLN A 293 6.19 17.96 20.34
C GLN A 293 6.26 17.71 18.84
N ILE A 294 6.34 18.78 18.06
CA ILE A 294 6.43 18.72 16.61
C ILE A 294 7.92 18.65 16.26
N ASN A 295 8.34 17.54 15.65
CA ASN A 295 9.65 17.40 15.04
C ASN A 295 9.53 17.57 13.52
N ASP A 296 10.65 17.84 12.85
CA ASP A 296 10.71 18.09 11.40
C ASP A 296 10.10 17.00 10.51
N PHE A 297 9.93 15.78 11.01
CA PHE A 297 9.46 14.63 10.22
C PHE A 297 8.24 13.91 10.78
N ALA A 298 7.95 13.99 12.08
CA ALA A 298 6.85 13.21 12.67
C ALA A 298 6.28 13.85 13.92
N LEU A 299 4.98 13.63 14.12
CA LEU A 299 4.35 13.65 15.43
C LEU A 299 4.49 12.22 15.97
N GLY A 300 5.05 12.02 17.17
CA GLY A 300 5.39 10.69 17.70
C GLY A 300 4.34 9.59 17.45
N LYS A 301 4.80 8.33 17.31
CA LYS A 301 3.91 7.20 16.99
C LYS A 301 2.79 7.01 18.02
N GLY A 302 1.60 6.63 17.55
CA GLY A 302 0.51 6.16 18.40
C GLY A 302 -0.36 7.25 19.04
N ILE A 303 -0.36 8.49 18.50
CA ILE A 303 -1.23 9.56 19.02
C ILE A 303 -2.71 9.22 18.82
N LEU A 304 -3.08 8.74 17.63
CA LEU A 304 -4.42 8.23 17.34
C LEU A 304 -4.39 6.71 17.31
N SER A 305 -5.43 6.07 17.86
CA SER A 305 -5.56 4.61 17.82
C SER A 305 -5.68 4.08 16.39
N VAL A 306 -5.23 2.84 16.15
CA VAL A 306 -5.39 2.13 14.86
C VAL A 306 -6.87 2.11 14.40
N LYS A 307 -7.82 2.02 15.34
CA LYS A 307 -9.25 2.07 15.03
C LYS A 307 -9.67 3.44 14.49
N THR A 308 -9.19 4.52 15.11
CA THR A 308 -9.44 5.90 14.67
C THR A 308 -8.81 6.15 13.30
N GLN A 309 -7.56 5.72 13.11
CA GLN A 309 -6.87 5.85 11.81
C GLN A 309 -7.62 5.13 10.68
N ASN A 310 -8.09 3.90 10.92
CA ASN A 310 -8.92 3.17 9.95
C ASN A 310 -10.23 3.89 9.64
N ALA A 311 -10.88 4.49 10.65
CA ALA A 311 -12.11 5.27 10.44
C ALA A 311 -11.83 6.50 9.57
N ILE A 312 -10.77 7.26 9.88
CA ILE A 312 -10.34 8.42 9.08
C ILE A 312 -10.10 8.04 7.62
N ILE A 313 -9.30 7.00 7.38
CA ILE A 313 -8.96 6.54 6.03
C ILE A 313 -10.23 6.08 5.29
N LYS A 314 -11.08 5.27 5.94
CA LYS A 314 -12.32 4.79 5.33
C LYS A 314 -13.27 5.93 4.95
N THR A 315 -13.57 6.83 5.88
CA THR A 315 -14.46 7.97 5.62
C THR A 315 -13.90 8.90 4.55
N SER A 316 -12.58 9.09 4.52
CA SER A 316 -11.92 9.89 3.48
C SER A 316 -12.05 9.23 2.10
N ILE A 317 -11.82 7.93 2.00
CA ILE A 317 -12.01 7.15 0.75
C ILE A 317 -13.46 7.26 0.29
N ASP A 318 -14.43 7.01 1.18
CA ASP A 318 -15.86 7.06 0.85
C ASP A 318 -16.27 8.46 0.35
N SER A 319 -15.81 9.53 1.02
CA SER A 319 -16.06 10.91 0.61
C SER A 319 -15.50 11.22 -0.78
N VAL A 320 -14.26 10.79 -1.03
CA VAL A 320 -13.58 11.00 -2.31
C VAL A 320 -14.27 10.23 -3.44
N LEU A 321 -14.68 8.98 -3.20
CA LEU A 321 -15.42 8.15 -4.15
C LEU A 321 -16.79 8.74 -4.49
N GLN A 322 -17.54 9.23 -3.50
CA GLN A 322 -18.87 9.82 -3.69
C GLN A 322 -18.84 11.13 -4.48
N SER A 323 -17.70 11.84 -4.48
CA SER A 323 -17.58 13.13 -5.17
C SER A 323 -17.66 13.07 -6.70
N GLY A 324 -17.69 11.86 -7.31
CA GLY A 324 -17.88 11.63 -8.75
C GLY A 324 -16.75 12.14 -9.66
N ARG A 325 -15.78 12.89 -9.11
CA ARG A 325 -14.60 13.45 -9.80
C ARG A 325 -13.35 12.58 -9.65
N PHE A 326 -13.51 11.35 -9.19
CA PHE A 326 -12.42 10.44 -8.83
C PHE A 326 -12.40 9.27 -9.80
N CYS A 327 -11.30 9.13 -10.53
CA CYS A 327 -11.14 8.10 -11.55
C CYS A 327 -10.04 7.11 -11.15
N SER A 328 -10.30 5.82 -11.37
CA SER A 328 -9.25 4.81 -11.34
C SER A 328 -8.19 5.12 -12.39
N LYS A 329 -6.96 4.69 -12.15
CA LYS A 329 -5.87 4.81 -13.13
C LYS A 329 -6.29 4.14 -14.43
N LYS A 330 -6.12 4.84 -15.55
CA LYS A 330 -6.29 4.28 -16.89
C LYS A 330 -4.93 3.80 -17.37
N TYR A 331 -4.88 2.57 -17.86
CA TYR A 331 -3.70 2.02 -18.48
C TYR A 331 -3.91 2.07 -19.99
N GLU A 332 -3.03 2.78 -20.69
CA GLU A 332 -2.94 2.70 -22.15
C GLU A 332 -2.42 1.30 -22.51
N ILE A 333 -3.02 0.71 -23.55
CA ILE A 333 -2.67 -0.61 -24.09
C ILE A 333 -1.37 -0.52 -24.88
#